data_AF-A0A2G6P942-F1
#
_entry.id   AF-A0A2G6P942-F1
#
_cell.length_a   1.000
_cell.length_b   1.000
_cell.length_c   1.000
_cell.angle_alpha   90.00
_cell.angle_beta   90.00
_cell.angle_gamma   90.00
#
_symmetry.space_group_name_H-M   'P 1'
#
loop_
_entity.id
_entity.type
_entity.pdbx_description
1 polymer ?
#
loop_
_entity_poly.entity_id
_entity_poly.type
_entity_poly.pdbx_seq_one_letter_code
_entity_poly.pdbx_strand_id
1 'polypeptide(L)' 'MAGKHRLVGKVLEVAKKMLVDSTNILEENNIKYILEAGTLLGIVRENRLLPWDNDIDITVTEEYEKQ' A
#
# COMPACT_ATOMS: atom_id res chain seq x y z
N MET A 1 1.94 -2.94 -12.81
CA MET A 1 1.50 -4.30 -13.19
C MET A 1 1.48 -5.14 -11.94
N ALA A 2 0.39 -5.85 -11.69
CA ALA A 2 0.21 -6.62 -10.46
C ALA A 2 1.19 -7.79 -10.35
N GLY A 3 1.57 -8.15 -9.12
CA GLY A 3 2.57 -9.19 -8.84
C GLY A 3 2.11 -10.62 -9.18
N LYS A 4 3.03 -11.59 -9.21
CA LYS A 4 2.67 -13.00 -9.42
C LYS A 4 2.16 -13.70 -8.15
N HIS A 5 2.38 -13.10 -6.99
CA HIS A 5 2.12 -13.72 -5.70
C HIS A 5 0.99 -13.00 -4.96
N ARG A 6 0.04 -13.78 -4.45
CA ARG A 6 -1.07 -13.25 -3.66
C ARG A 6 -0.62 -12.86 -2.26
N LEU A 7 -1.33 -11.90 -1.66
CA LEU A 7 -1.11 -11.40 -0.30
C LEU A 7 -1.56 -12.42 0.77
N VAL A 8 -0.83 -13.53 0.86
CA VAL A 8 -1.06 -14.60 1.84
C VAL A 8 0.26 -15.08 2.46
N GLY A 9 0.18 -15.65 3.66
CA GLY A 9 1.34 -16.22 4.36
C GLY A 9 2.50 -15.24 4.48
N LYS A 10 3.72 -15.66 4.13
CA LYS A 10 4.92 -14.83 4.20
C LYS A 10 4.83 -13.56 3.32
N VAL A 11 4.15 -13.63 2.18
CA VAL A 11 4.00 -12.49 1.27
C VAL A 11 3.17 -11.40 1.93
N LEU A 12 2.08 -11.77 2.61
CA LEU A 12 1.25 -10.82 3.37
C LEU A 12 2.06 -10.09 4.43
N GLU A 13 2.87 -10.82 5.20
CA GLU A 13 3.64 -10.22 6.31
C GLU A 13 4.72 -9.26 5.81
N VAL A 14 5.41 -9.61 4.70
CA VAL A 14 6.35 -8.70 4.05
C VAL A 14 5.63 -7.49 3.47
N ALA A 15 4.49 -7.69 2.82
CA ALA A 15 3.73 -6.62 2.18
C ALA A 15 3.16 -5.63 3.21
N LYS A 16 2.65 -6.10 4.36
CA LYS A 16 2.25 -5.24 5.49
C LYS A 16 3.43 -4.43 6.02
N LYS A 17 4.59 -5.07 6.21
CA LYS A 17 5.79 -4.36 6.67
C LYS A 17 6.20 -3.28 5.67
N MET A 18 6.22 -3.61 4.38
CA MET A 18 6.54 -2.66 3.32
C MET A 18 5.56 -1.49 3.30
N LEU A 19 4.26 -1.75 3.41
CA LEU A 19 3.25 -0.69 3.48
C LEU A 19 3.52 0.25 4.66
N VAL A 20 3.74 -0.28 5.86
CA VAL A 20 4.04 0.52 7.06
C VAL A 20 5.34 1.31 6.90
N ASP A 21 6.41 0.67 6.45
CA ASP A 21 7.70 1.33 6.25
C ASP A 21 7.57 2.46 5.21
N SER A 22 6.89 2.21 4.09
CA SER A 22 6.66 3.21 3.04
C SER A 22 5.81 4.38 3.53
N THR A 23 4.69 4.12 4.23
CA THR A 23 3.86 5.20 4.78
C THR A 23 4.62 6.00 5.82
N ASN A 24 5.41 5.37 6.70
CA ASN A 24 6.22 6.07 7.68
C ASN A 24 7.23 7.03 7.02
N ILE A 25 7.91 6.59 5.96
CA ILE A 25 8.82 7.47 5.19
C ILE A 25 8.07 8.67 4.61
N LEU A 26 6.87 8.46 4.07
CA LEU A 26 6.06 9.55 3.50
C LEU A 26 5.63 10.53 4.59
N GLU A 27 5.14 10.03 5.74
CA GLU A 27 4.76 10.85 6.89
C GLU A 27 5.94 11.64 7.47
N GLU A 28 7.11 11.01 7.64
CA GLU A 28 8.34 11.63 8.15
C GLU A 28 8.80 12.80 7.27
N ASN A 29 8.55 12.73 5.96
CA ASN A 29 8.88 13.77 5.00
C ASN A 29 7.72 14.75 4.74
N ASN A 30 6.61 14.64 5.48
CA ASN A 30 5.37 15.42 5.27
C ASN A 30 4.82 15.30 3.84
N ILE A 31 5.05 14.16 3.19
CA ILE A 31 4.56 13.86 1.85
C ILE A 31 3.14 13.32 1.97
N LYS A 32 2.18 14.04 1.40
CA LYS A 32 0.79 13.59 1.36
C LYS A 32 0.63 12.42 0.41
N TYR A 33 -0.04 11.38 0.89
CA TYR A 33 -0.38 10.21 0.11
C TYR A 33 -1.80 9.73 0.43
N ILE A 34 -2.31 8.87 -0.45
CA ILE A 34 -3.53 8.12 -0.25
C ILE A 34 -3.24 6.64 -0.52
N LEU A 35 -3.88 5.76 0.24
CA LEU A 35 -4.00 4.36 -0.18
C LEU A 35 -5.02 4.30 -1.30
N GLU A 36 -4.81 3.45 -2.30
CA GLU A 36 -5.65 3.38 -3.48
C GLU A 36 -6.26 1.99 -3.70
N ALA A 37 -7.29 1.93 -4.55
CA ALA A 37 -7.85 0.71 -5.13
C ALA A 37 -8.15 -0.41 -4.10
N GLY A 38 -7.64 -1.62 -4.36
CA GLY A 38 -7.85 -2.80 -3.52
C GLY A 38 -7.25 -2.66 -2.12
N THR A 39 -6.15 -1.91 -2.02
CA THR A 39 -5.45 -1.65 -0.75
C THR A 39 -6.33 -0.83 0.20
N LEU A 40 -6.84 0.31 -0.27
CA LEU A 40 -7.74 1.16 0.52
C LEU A 40 -9.02 0.40 0.90
N LEU A 41 -9.62 -0.28 -0.09
CA LEU A 41 -10.86 -1.03 0.11
C LEU A 41 -10.70 -2.10 1.20
N GLY A 42 -9.63 -2.90 1.14
CA GLY A 42 -9.38 -3.95 2.12
C GLY A 42 -9.22 -3.38 3.54
N ILE A 43 -8.42 -2.32 3.69
CA ILE A 43 -8.15 -1.72 5.00
C ILE A 43 -9.42 -1.11 5.60
N VAL A 44 -10.19 -0.34 4.82
CA VAL A 44 -11.38 0.34 5.34
C VAL A 44 -12.55 -0.63 5.55
N ARG A 45 -12.80 -1.55 4.62
CA ARG A 45 -13.97 -2.45 4.68
C ARG A 45 -13.76 -3.66 5.55
N GLU A 46 -12.56 -4.24 5.52
CA GLU A 46 -12.29 -5.56 6.12
C GLU A 46 -11.18 -5.52 7.19
N ASN A 47 -10.62 -4.35 7.47
CA ASN A 47 -9.50 -4.16 8.40
C ASN A 47 -8.30 -5.08 8.08
N ARG A 48 -8.08 -5.36 6.78
CA ARG A 48 -7.03 -6.27 6.30
C ARG A 48 -6.74 -6.05 4.81
N LEU A 49 -5.53 -6.38 4.37
CA LEU A 49 -5.25 -6.51 2.93
C LEU A 49 -6.02 -7.71 2.34
N LEU A 50 -6.48 -7.57 1.10
CA LEU A 50 -7.28 -8.59 0.45
C LEU A 50 -6.40 -9.79 0.04
N PRO A 51 -6.75 -11.03 0.39
CA PRO A 51 -5.89 -12.20 0.19
C PRO A 51 -5.88 -12.69 -1.27
N TRP A 52 -6.80 -12.18 -2.08
CA TRP A 52 -6.83 -12.39 -3.52
C TRP A 52 -6.09 -11.29 -4.30
N ASP A 53 -5.69 -10.21 -3.64
CA ASP A 53 -4.79 -9.21 -4.23
C ASP A 53 -3.36 -9.71 -4.29
N ASN A 54 -2.56 -9.04 -5.12
CA ASN A 54 -1.18 -9.39 -5.44
C ASN A 54 -0.25 -8.17 -5.52
N ASP A 55 -0.76 -6.98 -5.19
CA ASP A 55 -0.04 -5.71 -5.11
C ASP A 55 -0.59 -4.83 -3.97
N ILE A 56 0.09 -3.70 -3.74
CA ILE A 56 -0.30 -2.65 -2.81
C ILE A 56 -0.15 -1.34 -3.56
N ASP A 57 -1.20 -0.51 -3.54
CA ASP A 57 -1.26 0.76 -4.26
C ASP A 57 -1.26 1.93 -3.29
N ILE A 58 -0.34 2.87 -3.53
CA ILE A 58 -0.22 4.14 -2.83
C ILE A 58 -0.06 5.23 -3.90
N THR A 59 -0.90 6.25 -3.84
CA THR A 59 -0.78 7.44 -4.69
C THR A 59 -0.19 8.57 -3.87
N VAL A 60 0.81 9.25 -4.41
CA VAL A 60 1.38 10.48 -3.84
C VAL A 60 0.77 11.67 -4.57
N THR A 61 0.53 12.78 -3.88
CA THR A 61 -0.10 13.97 -4.48
C THR A 61 0.78 14.65 -5.54
N GLU A 62 0.15 15.32 -6.51
CA GLU A 62 0.77 15.98 -7.69
C GLU A 62 1.98 16.87 -7.35
N GLU A 63 2.03 17.47 -6.16
CA GLU A 63 3.17 18.29 -5.68
C GLU A 63 4.53 17.57 -5.79
N TYR A 64 4.52 16.22 -5.79
CA TYR A 64 5.72 15.39 -5.88
C TYR A 64 5.86 14.64 -7.21
N GLU A 65 4.98 14.89 -8.20
CA GLU A 65 5.02 14.21 -9.50
C GLU A 65 6.12 14.76 -10.44
N LYS A 66 6.56 16.01 -10.22
CA LYS A 66 7.46 16.74 -11.16
C LYS A 66 8.76 17.27 -10.53
N GLN A 67 9.18 16.74 -9.39
CA GLN A 67 10.52 17.02 -8.84
C GLN A 67 11.56 16.07 -9.44
#